data_AF-A0A2P5WDQ8-F1
#
_entry.id   AF-A0A2P5WDQ8-F1
#
_cell.length_a   1.000
_cell.length_b   1.000
_cell.length_c   1.000
_cell.angle_alpha   90.00
_cell.angle_beta   90.00
_cell.angle_gamma   90.00
#
_symmetry.space_group_name_H-M   'P 1'
#
loop_
_entity.id
_entity.type
_entity.pdbx_description
1 polymer ?
#
loop_
_entity_poly.entity_id
_entity_poly.type
_entity_poly.pdbx_seq_one_letter_code
_entity_poly.pdbx_strand_id
1 'polypeptide(L)'
;MIYDFTVRKLSGCNNEKLRGCNSAFLDGLISFPLNIPGTAYWKCLQGCNKVMRVIKIMSEERRGTLTKKQDKDFLDVVLEEMNKAGTILSEQTALDLLFALPFAAFESASSAVVLALQYLQSNPLALAEQTVNLNCS
;
A
#
# COMPACT_ATOMS: atom_id res chain seq x y z
N MET A 1 -7.43 -9.76 -5.98
CA MET A 1 -7.52 -10.57 -4.75
C MET A 1 -6.54 -10.06 -3.69
N ILE A 2 -5.23 -10.03 -3.92
CA ILE A 2 -4.23 -9.52 -2.96
C ILE A 2 -4.39 -8.01 -2.70
N TYR A 3 -4.60 -7.22 -3.77
CA TYR A 3 -4.82 -5.78 -3.67
C TYR A 3 -5.99 -5.40 -2.75
N ASP A 4 -7.15 -6.05 -2.92
CA ASP A 4 -8.37 -5.73 -2.15
C ASP A 4 -8.22 -6.09 -0.66
N PHE A 5 -7.52 -7.19 -0.36
CA PHE A 5 -7.20 -7.60 1.01
C PHE A 5 -6.21 -6.63 1.68
N THR A 6 -5.12 -6.28 1.00
CA THR A 6 -4.11 -5.35 1.49
C THR A 6 -4.67 -3.94 1.67
N VAL A 7 -5.50 -3.47 0.73
CA VAL A 7 -6.12 -2.14 0.80
C VAL A 7 -7.21 -2.06 1.87
N ARG A 8 -8.05 -3.10 2.05
CA ARG A 8 -9.03 -3.13 3.16
C ARG A 8 -8.38 -3.08 4.53
N LYS A 9 -7.25 -3.77 4.71
CA LYS A 9 -6.51 -3.76 5.98
C LYS A 9 -5.66 -2.52 6.19
N LEU A 10 -5.15 -1.90 5.13
CA LEU A 10 -4.20 -0.77 5.22
C LEU A 10 -4.82 0.61 4.96
N SER A 11 -6.03 0.73 4.44
CA SER A 11 -6.63 2.06 4.27
C SER A 11 -8.15 1.99 4.23
N GLY A 12 -8.83 2.75 5.08
CA GLY A 12 -10.23 3.12 4.86
C GLY A 12 -10.44 4.07 3.66
N CYS A 13 -9.66 3.94 2.59
CA CYS A 13 -9.66 4.82 1.41
C CYS A 13 -10.28 4.09 0.20
N ASN A 14 -11.04 4.83 -0.61
CA ASN A 14 -11.87 4.25 -1.67
C ASN A 14 -11.03 3.70 -2.86
N ASN A 15 -11.36 2.47 -3.27
CA ASN A 15 -10.53 1.53 -4.03
C ASN A 15 -10.06 1.98 -5.43
N GLU A 16 -10.81 2.83 -6.13
CA GLU A 16 -10.55 3.07 -7.57
C GLU A 16 -9.49 4.15 -7.84
N LYS A 17 -9.37 5.15 -6.96
CA LYS A 17 -8.43 6.27 -7.14
C LYS A 17 -6.97 5.88 -6.87
N LEU A 18 -6.76 4.93 -5.96
CA LEU A 18 -5.43 4.45 -5.58
C LEU A 18 -4.86 3.51 -6.65
N ARG A 19 -5.71 2.70 -7.30
CA ARG A 19 -5.28 1.67 -8.27
C ARG A 19 -4.64 2.28 -9.52
N GLY A 20 -5.22 3.38 -10.03
CA GLY A 20 -4.64 4.12 -11.15
C GLY A 20 -3.36 4.88 -10.80
N CYS A 21 -3.16 5.22 -9.52
CA CYS A 21 -1.91 5.83 -9.06
C CYS A 21 -0.78 4.80 -8.96
N ASN A 22 -1.06 3.56 -8.57
CA ASN A 22 0.01 2.56 -8.35
C ASN A 22 0.82 2.20 -9.60
N SER A 23 0.19 2.04 -10.76
CA SER A 23 0.93 1.73 -12.00
C SER A 23 1.76 2.93 -12.46
N ALA A 24 1.16 4.13 -12.47
CA ALA A 24 1.87 5.37 -12.81
C ALA A 24 3.00 5.70 -11.82
N PHE A 25 2.85 5.29 -10.56
CA PHE A 25 3.86 5.46 -9.53
C PHE A 25 5.07 4.55 -9.76
N LEU A 26 4.85 3.25 -10.02
CA LEU A 26 5.94 2.33 -10.34
C LEU A 26 6.67 2.74 -11.62
N ASP A 27 5.92 3.09 -12.68
CA ASP A 27 6.49 3.60 -13.94
C ASP A 27 7.32 4.86 -13.72
N GLY A 28 6.86 5.78 -12.85
CA GLY A 28 7.61 6.97 -12.50
C GLY A 28 8.85 6.69 -11.65
N LEU A 29 8.76 5.76 -10.69
CA LEU A 29 9.87 5.36 -9.82
C LEU A 29 11.04 4.78 -10.59
N ILE A 30 10.76 3.95 -11.60
CA ILE A 30 11.80 3.32 -12.43
C ILE A 30 12.24 4.20 -13.62
N SER A 31 11.56 5.32 -13.87
CA SER A 31 11.90 6.23 -14.96
C SER A 31 13.03 7.19 -14.61
N PHE A 32 13.64 7.77 -15.64
CA PHE A 32 14.64 8.81 -15.46
C PHE A 32 13.98 10.07 -14.85
N PRO A 33 14.59 10.71 -13.82
CA PRO A 33 13.92 11.72 -12.98
C PRO A 33 13.81 13.09 -13.66
N LEU A 34 13.09 13.17 -14.78
CA LEU A 34 12.83 14.39 -15.54
C LEU A 34 11.45 14.93 -15.24
N ASN A 35 11.38 16.10 -14.59
CA ASN A 35 10.12 16.78 -14.28
C ASN A 35 9.57 17.58 -15.48
N ILE A 36 9.37 16.90 -16.61
CA ILE A 36 8.86 17.50 -17.85
C ILE A 36 7.43 17.01 -18.11
N PRO A 37 6.47 17.89 -18.42
CA PRO A 37 5.09 17.49 -18.73
C PRO A 37 5.03 16.37 -19.77
N GLY A 38 4.28 15.31 -19.47
CA GLY A 38 4.12 14.15 -20.34
C GLY A 38 5.03 12.95 -20.02
N THR A 39 6.13 13.15 -19.30
CA THR A 39 7.01 12.06 -18.82
C THR A 39 6.34 11.18 -17.76
N ALA A 40 6.82 9.95 -17.58
CA ALA A 40 6.37 9.05 -16.53
C ALA A 40 6.64 9.64 -15.13
N TYR A 41 7.83 10.21 -14.91
CA TYR A 41 8.20 10.89 -13.67
C TYR A 41 7.25 12.06 -13.33
N TRP A 42 6.95 12.93 -14.30
CA TRP A 42 5.99 14.03 -14.08
C TRP A 42 4.59 13.53 -13.73
N LYS A 43 4.08 12.51 -14.45
CA LYS A 43 2.76 11.92 -14.17
C LYS A 43 2.71 11.28 -12.78
N CYS A 44 3.78 10.60 -12.38
CA CYS A 44 3.94 10.03 -11.05
C CYS A 44 3.89 11.09 -9.95
N LEU A 45 4.63 12.20 -10.10
CA LEU A 45 4.58 13.31 -9.13
C LEU A 45 3.18 13.90 -8.98
N GLN A 46 2.44 14.08 -10.08
CA GLN A 46 1.06 14.56 -10.02
C GLN A 46 0.13 13.58 -9.30
N GLY A 47 0.30 12.28 -9.54
CA GLY A 47 -0.40 11.22 -8.82
C GLY A 47 -0.11 11.25 -7.32
N CYS A 48 1.17 11.30 -6.94
CA CYS A 48 1.62 11.37 -5.55
C CYS A 48 1.01 12.57 -4.82
N ASN A 49 1.07 13.76 -5.42
CA ASN A 49 0.51 14.98 -4.85
C ASN A 49 -1.01 14.88 -4.60
N LYS A 50 -1.73 14.23 -5.53
CA LYS A 50 -3.17 14.03 -5.40
C LYS A 50 -3.50 13.04 -4.29
N VAL A 51 -2.78 11.92 -4.20
CA VAL A 51 -2.97 10.91 -3.14
C VAL A 51 -2.62 11.50 -1.77
N MET A 52 -1.50 12.21 -1.68
CA MET A 52 -1.06 12.86 -0.44
C MET A 52 -2.12 13.83 0.09
N ARG A 53 -2.76 14.61 -0.79
CA ARG A 53 -3.86 15.51 -0.41
C ARG A 53 -5.06 14.74 0.16
N VAL A 54 -5.43 13.61 -0.45
CA VAL A 54 -6.53 12.77 0.03
C VAL A 54 -6.21 12.18 1.41
N ILE A 55 -5.00 11.64 1.59
CA ILE A 55 -4.54 11.09 2.88
C ILE A 55 -4.57 12.15 3.97
N LYS A 56 -4.12 13.38 3.65
CA LYS A 56 -4.14 14.50 4.60
C LYS A 56 -5.56 14.85 5.05
N ILE A 57 -6.50 15.01 4.11
CA ILE A 57 -7.91 15.31 4.41
C ILE A 57 -8.50 14.20 5.30
N MET A 58 -8.29 12.94 4.95
CA MET A 58 -8.78 11.80 5.74
C MET A 58 -8.19 11.77 7.16
N SER A 59 -6.90 12.10 7.29
CA SER A 59 -6.21 12.15 8.58
C SER A 59 -6.76 13.26 9.47
N GLU A 60 -7.03 14.44 8.91
CA GLU A 60 -7.62 15.58 9.61
C GLU A 60 -9.06 15.27 10.08
N GLU A 61 -9.89 14.68 9.21
CA GLU A 61 -11.27 14.26 9.55
C GLU A 61 -11.30 13.27 10.72
N ARG A 62 -10.40 12.28 10.70
CA ARG A 62 -10.32 11.25 11.75
C ARG A 62 -9.74 11.75 13.05
N ARG A 63 -8.80 12.69 13.01
CA ARG A 63 -8.23 13.30 14.23
C ARG A 63 -9.29 14.02 15.07
N GLY A 64 -10.33 14.57 14.43
CA GLY A 64 -11.50 15.15 15.10
C GLY A 64 -12.50 14.13 15.67
N THR A 65 -12.41 12.86 15.27
CA THR A 65 -13.33 11.77 15.64
C THR A 65 -12.60 10.55 16.21
N LEU A 66 -11.52 10.77 16.97
CA LEU A 66 -10.77 9.75 17.71
C LEU A 66 -11.64 9.09 18.80
N THR A 67 -12.67 8.36 18.38
CA THR A 67 -13.49 7.49 19.20
C THR A 67 -12.74 6.16 19.33
N LYS A 68 -12.70 5.59 20.54
CA LYS A 68 -12.16 4.23 20.79
C LYS A 68 -12.98 3.18 20.03
N LYS A 69 -12.73 3.02 18.73
CA LYS A 69 -13.26 1.90 17.94
C LYS A 69 -12.50 0.63 18.30
N GLN A 70 -13.22 -0.48 18.40
CA GLN A 70 -12.62 -1.81 18.61
C GLN A 70 -11.88 -2.32 17.37
N ASP A 71 -12.24 -1.82 16.19
CA ASP A 71 -11.59 -2.16 14.91
C ASP A 71 -10.76 -0.95 14.44
N LYS A 72 -9.44 -1.05 14.59
CA LYS A 72 -8.47 -0.02 14.18
C LYS A 72 -7.86 -0.41 12.85
N ASP A 73 -7.88 0.50 11.88
CA ASP A 73 -7.14 0.32 10.65
C ASP A 73 -5.72 0.91 10.74
N PHE A 74 -4.91 0.70 9.70
CA PHE A 74 -3.53 1.19 9.66
C PHE A 74 -3.43 2.72 9.81
N LEU A 75 -4.40 3.48 9.31
CA LEU A 75 -4.43 4.94 9.47
C LEU A 75 -4.62 5.30 10.95
N ASP A 76 -5.49 4.60 11.65
CA ASP A 76 -5.69 4.81 13.09
C ASP A 76 -4.43 4.48 13.90
N VAL A 77 -3.72 3.40 13.54
CA VAL A 77 -2.43 3.03 14.17
C VAL A 77 -1.39 4.13 13.97
N VAL A 78 -1.21 4.61 12.74
CA VAL A 78 -0.25 5.68 12.43
C VAL A 78 -0.58 6.97 13.21
N LEU A 79 -1.87 7.36 13.26
CA LEU A 79 -2.31 8.54 14.00
C LEU A 79 -2.12 8.41 15.52
N GLU A 80 -2.32 7.22 16.09
CA GLU A 80 -2.05 6.97 17.51
C GLU A 80 -0.55 7.07 17.83
N GLU A 81 0.33 6.51 16.99
CA GLU A 81 1.78 6.61 17.17
C GLU A 81 2.28 8.06 17.07
N MET A 82 1.64 8.91 16.25
CA MET A 82 1.92 10.34 16.20
C MET A 82 1.55 11.08 17.50
N ASN A 83 0.54 10.61 18.24
CA ASN A 83 0.07 11.27 19.45
C ASN A 83 0.84 10.85 20.71
N LYS A 84 1.78 9.88 20.61
CA LYS A 84 2.60 9.44 21.76
C LYS A 84 3.68 10.47 22.09
N ALA A 85 3.90 10.71 23.38
CA ALA A 85 4.98 11.56 23.86
C ALA A 85 6.35 10.97 23.48
N GLY A 86 7.22 11.79 22.90
CA GLY A 86 8.56 11.37 22.45
C GLY A 86 8.59 10.63 21.11
N THR A 87 7.51 10.67 20.33
CA THR A 87 7.48 10.04 19.00
C THR A 87 8.46 10.69 18.03
N ILE A 88 9.10 9.87 17.19
CA ILE A 88 9.91 10.32 16.05
C ILE A 88 9.04 10.61 14.81
N LEU A 89 7.75 10.26 14.88
CA LEU A 89 6.84 10.28 13.74
C LEU A 89 6.25 11.68 13.56
N SER A 90 6.91 12.50 12.74
CA SER A 90 6.37 13.80 12.32
C SER A 90 5.14 13.63 11.42
N GLU A 91 4.31 14.67 11.29
CA GLU A 91 3.15 14.66 10.39
C GLU A 91 3.54 14.32 8.95
N GLN A 92 4.63 14.89 8.44
CA GLN A 92 5.10 14.60 7.09
C GLN A 92 5.53 13.13 6.96
N THR A 93 6.28 12.61 7.93
CA THR A 93 6.73 11.21 7.93
C THR A 93 5.56 10.23 8.02
N ALA A 94 4.52 10.56 8.80
CA ALA A 94 3.31 9.76 8.90
C ALA A 94 2.56 9.71 7.57
N LEU A 95 2.40 10.86 6.91
CA LEU A 95 1.76 10.94 5.60
C LEU A 95 2.56 10.17 4.53
N ASP A 96 3.89 10.28 4.56
CA ASP A 96 4.77 9.51 3.67
C ASP A 96 4.67 8.01 3.94
N LEU A 97 4.55 7.58 5.20
CA LEU A 97 4.36 6.18 5.57
C LEU A 97 2.99 5.64 5.12
N LEU A 98 1.93 6.44 5.27
CA LEU A 98 0.57 6.12 4.82
C LEU A 98 0.49 5.95 3.31
N PHE A 99 1.34 6.66 2.57
CA PHE A 99 1.45 6.53 1.13
C PHE A 99 2.34 5.34 0.71
N ALA A 100 3.56 5.25 1.26
CA ALA A 100 4.59 4.34 0.78
C ALA A 100 4.41 2.90 1.26
N LEU A 101 3.96 2.67 2.50
CA LEU A 101 3.89 1.33 3.07
C LEU A 101 2.86 0.43 2.35
N PRO A 102 1.62 0.89 2.05
CA PRO A 102 0.68 0.08 1.29
C PRO A 102 1.18 -0.25 -0.11
N PHE A 103 1.88 0.68 -0.76
CA PHE A 103 2.50 0.45 -2.06
C PHE A 103 3.58 -0.63 -1.98
N ALA A 104 4.51 -0.51 -1.03
CA ALA A 104 5.59 -1.47 -0.83
C ALA A 104 5.06 -2.88 -0.51
N ALA A 105 4.05 -2.98 0.35
CA ALA A 105 3.41 -4.25 0.68
C ALA A 105 2.70 -4.88 -0.52
N PHE A 106 2.02 -4.07 -1.34
CA PHE A 106 1.31 -4.57 -2.50
C PHE A 106 2.25 -5.08 -3.60
N GLU A 107 3.27 -4.29 -3.96
CA GLU A 107 4.24 -4.65 -5.00
C GLU A 107 4.99 -5.93 -4.60
N SER A 108 5.57 -5.95 -3.41
CA SER A 108 6.35 -7.10 -2.93
C SER A 108 5.51 -8.38 -2.80
N ALA A 109 4.32 -8.31 -2.21
CA ALA A 109 3.44 -9.47 -2.06
C ALA A 109 2.94 -9.98 -3.42
N SER A 110 2.63 -9.08 -4.36
CA SER A 110 2.24 -9.45 -5.71
C SER A 110 3.38 -10.19 -6.42
N SER A 111 4.59 -9.64 -6.37
CA SER A 111 5.79 -10.25 -6.94
C SER A 111 6.09 -11.61 -6.29
N ALA A 112 6.00 -11.73 -4.98
CA ALA A 112 6.19 -12.99 -4.25
C ALA A 112 5.19 -14.07 -4.67
N VAL A 113 3.91 -13.72 -4.83
CA VAL A 113 2.89 -14.69 -5.27
C VAL A 113 3.12 -15.12 -6.72
N VAL A 114 3.47 -14.19 -7.61
CA VAL A 114 3.83 -14.54 -9.00
C VAL A 114 5.02 -15.48 -9.03
N LEU A 115 6.08 -15.20 -8.27
CA LEU A 115 7.25 -16.06 -8.18
C LEU A 115 6.89 -17.44 -7.61
N ALA A 116 6.10 -17.49 -6.54
CA ALA A 116 5.64 -18.76 -5.96
C ALA A 116 4.91 -19.61 -7.00
N LEU A 117 3.99 -19.01 -7.77
CA LEU A 117 3.29 -19.70 -8.85
C LEU A 117 4.23 -20.19 -9.96
N GLN A 118 5.21 -19.37 -10.37
CA GLN A 118 6.21 -19.75 -11.36
C GLN A 118 7.09 -20.93 -10.90
N TYR A 119 7.53 -20.91 -9.64
CA TYR A 119 8.32 -22.00 -9.06
C TYR A 119 7.51 -23.28 -8.93
N LEU A 120 6.25 -23.20 -8.51
CA LEU A 120 5.36 -24.35 -8.41
C LEU A 120 5.06 -24.97 -9.78
N GLN A 121 4.81 -24.15 -10.81
CA GLN A 121 4.61 -24.63 -12.17
C GLN A 121 5.85 -25.34 -12.74
N SER A 122 7.05 -24.84 -12.38
CA SER A 122 8.33 -25.37 -12.86
C SER A 122 8.82 -26.60 -12.06
N ASN A 123 8.18 -26.91 -10.92
CA ASN A 123 8.55 -28.03 -10.03
C ASN A 123 7.31 -28.88 -9.69
N PRO A 124 6.87 -29.79 -10.59
CA PRO A 124 5.64 -30.57 -10.43
C PRO A 124 5.63 -31.47 -9.18
N LEU A 125 6.79 -31.86 -8.65
CA LEU A 125 6.90 -32.60 -7.38
C LEU A 125 6.49 -31.75 -6.16
N ALA A 126 6.92 -30.48 -6.11
CA ALA A 126 6.53 -29.56 -5.04
C ALA A 126 5.04 -29.21 -5.11
N LEU A 127 4.49 -29.12 -6.33
CA LEU A 127 3.06 -28.89 -6.56
C LEU A 127 2.21 -30.11 -6.13
N ALA A 128 2.68 -31.33 -6.39
CA ALA A 128 2.03 -32.56 -5.94
C ALA A 128 2.02 -32.67 -4.40
N GLU A 129 3.13 -32.34 -3.73
CA GLU A 129 3.23 -32.35 -2.26
C GLU A 129 2.29 -31.35 -1.59
N GLN A 130 2.16 -30.13 -2.15
CA GLN A 130 1.19 -29.13 -1.66
C GLN A 130 -0.27 -29.60 -1.83
N THR A 131 -0.58 -30.29 -2.93
CA THR A 131 -1.95 -30.77 -3.22
C THR A 131 -2.34 -31.93 -2.31
N VAL A 132 -1.40 -32.81 -1.95
CA VAL A 132 -1.63 -33.90 -0.99
C VAL A 132 -1.85 -33.37 0.43
N ASN A 133 -1.07 -32.38 0.88
CA ASN A 133 -1.25 -31.79 2.22
C ASN A 133 -2.57 -31.02 2.39
N LEU A 134 -3.05 -30.35 1.34
CA LEU A 134 -4.34 -29.64 1.36
C LEU A 134 -5.55 -30.59 1.39
N ASN A 135 -5.42 -31.82 0.88
CA ASN A 135 -6.47 -32.83 0.93
C ASN A 135 -6.46 -33.66 2.23
N CYS A 136 -5.44 -33.48 3.07
CA CYS A 136 -5.29 -34.16 4.37
C CYS A 136 -5.55 -33.25 5.59
N SER A 137 -5.96 -31.99 5.38
CA SER A 137 -6.41 -31.04 6.42
C SER A 137 -7.90 -30.76 6.27
#